data_AF-I3XUJ6-F1
#
_entry.id   AF-I3XUJ6-F1
#
_cell.length_a   1.000
_cell.length_b   1.000
_cell.length_c   1.000
_cell.angle_alpha   90.00
_cell.angle_beta   90.00
_cell.angle_gamma   90.00
#
_symmetry.space_group_name_H-M   'P 1'
#
loop_
_entity.id
_entity.type
_entity.pdbx_description
1 polymer ?
#
loop_
_entity_poly.entity_id
_entity_poly.type
_entity_poly.pdbx_seq_one_letter_code
_entity_poly.pdbx_strand_id
1 'polypeptide(L)'
;MKKSPLKKRYLIQNPKEAVRTFATAFPSYLKLFLGLYLETDVSKKEPLGVLSLRFDVPETLLLFERVCTSYILEEVSHKKEYKNRFLALFGLPCSYDFSLLDVFKRCDTLGATPFEFSFLGGMSSQKVLRVLLYRQMQFLEHTVALLLDDDAKAPKKLFHIANEIQEILALGEAFFDACLLQRFKEACVPFLSKQREQLLLCVQQEAYQTFCMDMDFFLREQSGFYCLERGDTPLLFLLKKKPKKENRAIIKRLRKALS
;
A
#
# COMPACT_ATOMS: atom_id res chain seq x y z
N MET A 1 -32.85 11.03 -14.13
CA MET A 1 -31.69 11.35 -13.26
C MET A 1 -31.16 10.06 -12.65
N LYS A 2 -29.88 9.70 -12.87
CA LYS A 2 -29.27 8.53 -12.20
C LYS A 2 -29.16 8.84 -10.70
N LYS A 3 -29.86 8.10 -9.85
CA LYS A 3 -29.74 8.22 -8.39
C LYS A 3 -28.31 7.81 -8.00
N SER A 4 -27.60 8.69 -7.29
CA SER A 4 -26.27 8.37 -6.77
C SER A 4 -26.37 7.23 -5.75
N PRO A 5 -25.45 6.25 -5.77
CA PRO A 5 -25.50 5.13 -4.83
C PRO A 5 -25.31 5.60 -3.38
N LEU A 6 -26.10 5.04 -2.47
CA LEU A 6 -26.10 5.34 -1.05
C LEU A 6 -24.96 4.57 -0.37
N LYS A 7 -24.06 5.28 0.32
CA LYS A 7 -22.99 4.67 1.10
C LYS A 7 -23.32 4.76 2.58
N LYS A 8 -23.35 3.62 3.27
CA LYS A 8 -23.64 3.53 4.70
C LYS A 8 -22.52 2.82 5.46
N ARG A 9 -22.36 3.17 6.73
CA ARG A 9 -21.44 2.52 7.68
C ARG A 9 -22.20 2.19 8.96
N TYR A 10 -21.99 0.99 9.47
CA TYR A 10 -22.61 0.51 10.69
C TYR A 10 -21.55 0.03 11.67
N LEU A 11 -21.64 0.48 12.91
CA LEU A 11 -20.96 -0.16 14.03
C LEU A 11 -21.70 -1.45 14.35
N ILE A 12 -20.98 -2.56 14.34
CA ILE A 12 -21.52 -3.90 14.52
C ILE A 12 -20.81 -4.64 15.64
N GLN A 13 -21.57 -5.47 16.36
CA GLN A 13 -21.07 -6.39 17.38
C GLN A 13 -20.77 -7.75 16.73
N ASN A 14 -19.76 -8.47 17.22
CA ASN A 14 -19.34 -9.78 16.70
C ASN A 14 -19.19 -9.80 15.16
N PRO A 15 -18.36 -8.89 14.59
CA PRO A 15 -18.34 -8.58 13.17
C PRO A 15 -18.09 -9.77 12.23
N LYS A 16 -17.29 -10.75 12.66
CA LYS A 16 -17.01 -11.97 11.86
C LYS A 16 -18.24 -12.87 11.76
N GLU A 17 -18.98 -13.02 12.85
CA GLU A 17 -20.23 -13.77 12.88
C GLU A 17 -21.30 -13.05 12.07
N ALA A 18 -21.44 -11.74 12.27
CA ALA A 18 -22.33 -10.89 11.51
C ALA A 18 -22.10 -11.05 9.99
N VAL A 19 -20.86 -10.89 9.52
CA VAL A 19 -20.53 -11.07 8.09
C VAL A 19 -20.80 -12.49 7.59
N ARG A 20 -20.48 -13.53 8.38
CA ARG A 20 -20.78 -14.91 8.02
C ARG A 20 -22.28 -15.14 7.89
N THR A 21 -23.08 -14.64 8.83
CA THR A 21 -24.53 -14.71 8.81
C THR A 21 -25.09 -13.95 7.60
N PHE A 22 -24.57 -12.77 7.29
CA PHE A 22 -25.00 -11.99 6.11
C PHE A 22 -24.67 -12.71 4.80
N ALA A 23 -23.46 -13.27 4.69
CA ALA A 23 -23.01 -13.98 3.49
C ALA A 23 -23.79 -15.29 3.25
N THR A 24 -24.21 -15.97 4.32
CA THR A 24 -24.93 -17.26 4.24
C THR A 24 -26.43 -17.07 4.07
N ALA A 25 -27.04 -16.16 4.83
CA ALA A 25 -28.48 -15.91 4.74
C ALA A 25 -28.85 -15.09 3.49
N PHE A 26 -27.95 -14.21 3.02
CA PHE A 26 -28.22 -13.30 1.89
C PHE A 26 -26.98 -13.10 0.99
N PRO A 27 -26.63 -14.11 0.17
CA PRO A 27 -25.40 -14.09 -0.65
C PRO A 27 -25.30 -12.90 -1.62
N SER A 28 -26.43 -12.31 -2.01
CA SER A 28 -26.50 -11.14 -2.89
C SER A 28 -25.87 -9.89 -2.26
N TYR A 29 -25.77 -9.81 -0.93
CA TYR A 29 -25.24 -8.64 -0.23
C TYR A 29 -23.73 -8.58 -0.17
N LEU A 30 -23.00 -9.66 -0.43
CA LEU A 30 -21.54 -9.63 -0.58
C LEU A 30 -21.10 -8.58 -1.61
N LYS A 31 -21.88 -8.40 -2.68
CA LYS A 31 -21.61 -7.40 -3.73
C LYS A 31 -21.79 -5.95 -3.26
N LEU A 32 -22.48 -5.73 -2.15
CA LEU A 32 -22.71 -4.42 -1.55
C LEU A 32 -21.59 -4.04 -0.58
N PHE A 33 -20.77 -5.00 -0.14
CA PHE A 33 -19.75 -4.77 0.87
C PHE A 33 -18.63 -3.94 0.27
N LEU A 34 -18.38 -2.78 0.87
CA LEU A 34 -17.21 -1.98 0.56
C LEU A 34 -16.03 -2.39 1.44
N GLY A 35 -16.27 -2.77 2.70
CA GLY A 35 -15.24 -3.26 3.62
C GLY A 35 -15.74 -3.46 5.06
N LEU A 36 -14.97 -4.22 5.84
CA LEU A 36 -15.18 -4.49 7.26
C LEU A 36 -13.92 -4.13 8.06
N TYR A 37 -14.06 -3.28 9.07
CA TYR A 37 -12.99 -2.85 9.98
C TYR A 37 -13.21 -3.50 11.35
N LEU A 38 -12.16 -4.04 11.97
CA LEU A 38 -12.27 -4.85 13.21
C LEU A 38 -11.52 -4.18 14.35
N GLU A 39 -12.14 -4.12 15.53
CA GLU A 39 -11.49 -3.62 16.73
C GLU A 39 -10.19 -4.40 17.01
N THR A 40 -9.11 -3.68 17.32
CA THR A 40 -7.77 -4.26 17.50
C THR A 40 -7.53 -4.81 18.90
N ASP A 41 -8.44 -4.56 19.84
CA ASP A 41 -8.33 -5.04 21.22
C ASP A 41 -8.80 -6.49 21.33
N VAL A 42 -7.82 -7.40 21.34
CA VAL A 42 -8.04 -8.86 21.40
C VAL A 42 -8.52 -9.32 22.79
N SER A 43 -8.46 -8.46 23.82
CA SER A 43 -8.87 -8.79 25.19
C SER A 43 -10.39 -8.69 25.42
N LYS A 44 -11.12 -8.11 24.46
CA LYS A 44 -12.58 -7.95 24.57
C LYS A 44 -13.31 -9.24 24.23
N LYS A 45 -14.21 -9.64 25.13
CA LYS A 45 -15.10 -10.80 24.94
C LYS A 45 -16.07 -10.62 23.77
N GLU A 46 -16.39 -9.38 23.42
CA GLU A 46 -17.32 -9.03 22.34
C GLU A 46 -16.65 -8.00 21.41
N PRO A 47 -15.93 -8.45 20.37
CA PRO A 47 -15.21 -7.54 19.48
C PRO A 47 -16.20 -6.69 18.68
N LEU A 48 -15.91 -5.40 18.58
CA LEU A 48 -16.66 -4.49 17.72
C LEU A 48 -16.03 -4.41 16.32
N GLY A 49 -16.81 -3.95 15.35
CA GLY A 49 -16.30 -3.66 14.01
C GLY A 49 -17.19 -2.67 13.27
N VAL A 50 -16.70 -2.15 12.15
CA VAL A 50 -17.51 -1.30 11.28
C VAL A 50 -17.64 -1.89 9.90
N LEU A 51 -18.88 -2.07 9.46
CA LEU A 51 -19.23 -2.54 8.14
C LEU A 51 -19.61 -1.37 7.25
N SER A 52 -18.90 -1.20 6.12
CA SER A 52 -19.20 -0.20 5.10
C SER A 52 -19.84 -0.86 3.89
N LEU A 53 -20.95 -0.31 3.43
CA LEU A 53 -21.78 -0.85 2.35
C LEU A 53 -22.14 0.23 1.32
N ARG A 54 -22.38 -0.21 0.08
CA ARG A 54 -22.95 0.60 -1.01
C ARG A 54 -24.26 -0.02 -1.46
N PHE A 55 -25.31 0.78 -1.43
CA PHE A 55 -26.65 0.41 -1.90
C PHE A 55 -26.99 1.22 -3.14
N ASP A 56 -27.39 0.53 -4.20
CA ASP A 56 -27.78 1.19 -5.45
C ASP A 56 -29.24 1.68 -5.41
N VAL A 57 -30.08 1.05 -4.57
CA VAL A 57 -31.48 1.43 -4.35
C VAL A 57 -31.86 1.43 -2.85
N PRO A 58 -32.74 2.36 -2.40
CA PRO A 58 -33.14 2.48 -0.99
C PRO A 58 -33.83 1.24 -0.41
N GLU A 59 -34.53 0.47 -1.23
CA GLU A 59 -35.28 -0.70 -0.79
C GLU A 59 -34.32 -1.81 -0.30
N THR A 60 -33.16 -1.95 -0.95
CA THR A 60 -32.11 -2.89 -0.55
C THR A 60 -31.47 -2.52 0.78
N LEU A 61 -31.33 -1.21 1.05
CA LEU A 61 -30.84 -0.69 2.32
C LEU A 61 -31.79 -1.07 3.46
N LEU A 62 -33.09 -0.78 3.31
CA LEU A 62 -34.09 -1.07 4.34
C LEU A 62 -34.20 -2.56 4.64
N LEU A 63 -34.12 -3.40 3.61
CA LEU A 63 -34.14 -4.85 3.77
C LEU A 63 -32.89 -5.34 4.51
N PHE A 64 -31.71 -4.83 4.15
CA PHE A 64 -30.46 -5.13 4.83
C PHE A 64 -30.52 -4.75 6.32
N GLU A 65 -30.96 -3.53 6.65
CA GLU A 65 -31.03 -3.07 8.03
C GLU A 65 -31.95 -3.94 8.88
N ARG A 66 -33.12 -4.36 8.35
CA ARG A 66 -34.04 -5.29 9.06
C ARG A 66 -33.40 -6.65 9.33
N VAL A 67 -32.74 -7.22 8.33
CA VAL A 67 -32.07 -8.52 8.46
C VAL A 67 -30.94 -8.44 9.49
N CYS A 68 -30.20 -7.34 9.48
CA CYS A 68 -28.97 -7.21 10.26
C CYS A 68 -29.18 -6.49 11.59
N THR A 69 -30.43 -6.18 11.97
CA THR A 69 -30.74 -5.35 13.13
C THR A 69 -30.11 -5.88 14.41
N SER A 70 -30.04 -7.20 14.60
CA SER A 70 -29.44 -7.83 15.78
C SER A 70 -27.92 -7.62 15.92
N TYR A 71 -27.24 -7.30 14.82
CA TYR A 71 -25.79 -7.10 14.81
C TYR A 71 -25.42 -5.61 14.73
N ILE A 72 -26.32 -4.75 14.26
CA ILE A 72 -26.10 -3.31 14.12
C ILE A 72 -26.33 -2.65 15.47
N LEU A 73 -25.25 -2.08 16.03
CA LEU A 73 -25.32 -1.25 17.22
C LEU A 73 -25.70 0.19 16.85
N GLU A 74 -25.11 0.73 15.79
CA GLU A 74 -25.34 2.12 15.39
C GLU A 74 -25.04 2.39 13.91
N GLU A 75 -25.81 3.27 13.28
CA GLU A 75 -25.49 3.86 11.98
C GLU A 75 -24.51 5.03 12.16
N VAL A 76 -23.31 4.90 11.59
CA VAL A 76 -22.18 5.81 11.85
C VAL A 76 -21.68 6.54 10.61
N SER A 77 -22.45 6.56 9.51
CA SER A 77 -21.99 7.12 8.22
C SER A 77 -21.66 8.61 8.30
N HIS A 78 -22.40 9.34 9.13
CA HIS A 78 -22.29 10.80 9.28
C HIS A 78 -21.22 11.21 10.30
N LYS A 79 -20.76 10.29 11.14
CA LYS A 79 -19.81 10.57 12.21
C LYS A 79 -18.39 10.65 11.66
N LYS A 80 -17.76 11.82 11.79
CA LYS A 80 -16.41 12.09 11.23
C LYS A 80 -15.31 11.26 11.89
N GLU A 81 -15.46 10.93 13.17
CA GLU A 81 -14.56 10.04 13.89
C GLU A 81 -14.51 8.68 13.19
N TYR A 82 -15.66 8.18 12.78
CA TYR A 82 -15.86 6.99 11.96
C TYR A 82 -15.58 7.26 10.46
N LYS A 83 -14.52 7.99 10.14
CA LYS A 83 -13.98 8.14 8.77
C LYS A 83 -12.45 8.23 8.78
N ASN A 84 -11.91 8.91 9.77
CA ASN A 84 -10.47 9.06 9.98
C ASN A 84 -9.96 8.27 11.20
N ARG A 85 -10.80 7.98 12.19
CA ARG A 85 -10.48 7.29 13.45
C ARG A 85 -10.76 5.79 13.40
N PHE A 86 -11.68 5.33 12.54
CA PHE A 86 -11.25 4.42 11.46
C PHE A 86 -10.27 3.31 11.82
N LEU A 87 -9.13 3.55 11.21
CA LEU A 87 -7.92 2.78 11.17
C LEU A 87 -7.13 2.84 12.50
N ALA A 88 -7.48 3.76 13.41
CA ALA A 88 -6.82 3.91 14.71
C ALA A 88 -7.51 3.09 15.82
N LEU A 89 -8.82 2.87 15.73
CA LEU A 89 -9.60 2.07 16.70
C LEU A 89 -9.92 0.66 16.18
N PHE A 90 -10.08 0.51 14.86
CA PHE A 90 -10.62 -0.71 14.22
C PHE A 90 -9.71 -1.27 13.11
N GLY A 91 -8.40 -1.00 13.20
CA GLY A 91 -7.35 -1.65 12.41
C GLY A 91 -7.50 -1.54 10.88
N LEU A 92 -6.61 -2.25 10.17
CA LEU A 92 -6.71 -2.46 8.73
C LEU A 92 -7.61 -3.66 8.45
N PRO A 93 -8.57 -3.57 7.51
CA PRO A 93 -9.24 -4.74 6.97
C PRO A 93 -8.19 -5.66 6.33
N CYS A 94 -8.11 -6.92 6.77
CA CYS A 94 -7.24 -7.92 6.13
C CYS A 94 -7.50 -8.05 4.62
N SER A 95 -8.69 -7.65 4.15
CA SER A 95 -9.08 -7.65 2.74
C SER A 95 -8.54 -6.48 1.90
N TYR A 96 -8.00 -5.42 2.52
CA TYR A 96 -7.37 -4.32 1.78
C TYR A 96 -5.86 -4.44 1.69
N ASP A 97 -5.26 -5.22 2.59
CA ASP A 97 -3.84 -5.48 2.55
C ASP A 97 -3.52 -6.68 1.67
N PHE A 98 -2.26 -6.82 1.28
CA PHE A 98 -1.85 -7.83 0.30
C PHE A 98 -0.61 -8.60 0.75
N SER A 99 -0.40 -9.74 0.10
CA SER A 99 0.79 -10.57 0.21
C SER A 99 1.90 -9.98 -0.66
N LEU A 100 3.02 -9.58 -0.06
CA LEU A 100 4.20 -9.12 -0.80
C LEU A 100 4.70 -10.19 -1.77
N LEU A 101 4.70 -11.45 -1.32
CA LEU A 101 5.14 -12.60 -2.11
C LEU A 101 4.32 -12.74 -3.41
N ASP A 102 3.00 -12.63 -3.32
CA ASP A 102 2.13 -12.78 -4.51
C ASP A 102 2.26 -11.60 -5.46
N VAL A 103 2.42 -10.39 -4.92
CA VAL A 103 2.67 -9.19 -5.73
C VAL A 103 4.03 -9.27 -6.43
N PHE A 104 5.08 -9.73 -5.73
CA PHE A 104 6.41 -9.88 -6.32
C PHE A 104 6.42 -10.94 -7.42
N LYS A 105 5.79 -12.10 -7.20
CA LYS A 105 5.61 -13.11 -8.26
C LYS A 105 4.93 -12.51 -9.49
N ARG A 106 3.90 -11.68 -9.30
CA ARG A 106 3.23 -10.98 -10.40
C ARG A 106 4.15 -9.96 -11.09
N CYS A 107 4.94 -9.20 -10.33
CA CYS A 107 5.94 -8.30 -10.89
C CYS A 107 6.99 -9.05 -11.71
N ASP A 108 7.43 -10.23 -11.27
CA ASP A 108 8.37 -11.09 -12.00
C ASP A 108 7.78 -11.55 -13.33
N THR A 109 6.50 -11.96 -13.35
CA THR A 109 5.82 -12.32 -14.61
C THR A 109 5.69 -11.17 -15.59
N LEU A 110 5.68 -9.92 -15.10
CA LEU A 110 5.60 -8.71 -15.93
C LEU A 110 6.98 -8.24 -16.42
N GLY A 111 8.08 -8.76 -15.87
CA GLY A 111 9.44 -8.36 -16.22
C GLY A 111 9.64 -6.84 -16.16
N ALA A 112 10.30 -6.24 -17.15
CA ALA A 112 10.55 -4.80 -17.21
C ALA A 112 9.42 -3.97 -17.87
N THR A 113 8.19 -4.48 -17.94
CA THR A 113 7.06 -3.75 -18.56
C THR A 113 6.43 -2.71 -17.62
N PRO A 114 6.33 -1.42 -17.99
CA PRO A 114 5.66 -0.42 -17.15
C PRO A 114 4.19 -0.80 -16.87
N PHE A 115 3.75 -0.67 -15.62
CA PHE A 115 2.34 -0.78 -15.25
C PHE A 115 2.02 0.09 -14.04
N GLU A 116 0.77 0.52 -13.92
CA GLU A 116 0.30 1.28 -12.76
C GLU A 116 -0.30 0.35 -11.70
N PHE A 117 0.07 0.58 -10.44
CA PHE A 117 -0.53 -0.11 -9.30
C PHE A 117 -1.84 0.58 -8.89
N SER A 118 -2.91 -0.19 -8.71
CA SER A 118 -4.15 0.27 -8.09
C SER A 118 -4.08 0.07 -6.57
N PHE A 119 -3.63 1.09 -5.85
CA PHE A 119 -3.54 1.03 -4.39
C PHE A 119 -4.85 1.44 -3.72
N LEU A 120 -5.12 0.86 -2.56
CA LEU A 120 -6.23 1.26 -1.70
C LEU A 120 -5.69 2.01 -0.48
N GLY A 121 -6.44 3.00 0.01
CA GLY A 121 -5.98 3.83 1.13
C GLY A 121 -5.77 3.07 2.45
N GLY A 122 -6.38 1.89 2.57
CA GLY A 122 -6.21 0.96 3.69
C GLY A 122 -5.04 -0.02 3.54
N MET A 123 -4.24 0.04 2.48
CA MET A 123 -3.03 -0.80 2.36
C MET A 123 -1.96 -0.33 3.35
N SER A 124 -1.17 -1.27 3.85
CA SER A 124 -0.03 -0.97 4.72
C SER A 124 1.01 -0.12 4.00
N SER A 125 1.40 1.03 4.57
CA SER A 125 2.35 1.97 3.95
C SER A 125 3.68 1.28 3.68
N GLN A 126 4.21 0.53 4.64
CA GLN A 126 5.48 -0.17 4.46
C GLN A 126 5.44 -1.18 3.30
N LYS A 127 4.35 -1.96 3.17
CA LYS A 127 4.22 -2.93 2.08
C LYS A 127 4.12 -2.24 0.72
N VAL A 128 3.34 -1.15 0.64
CA VAL A 128 3.25 -0.35 -0.59
C VAL A 128 4.62 0.20 -0.98
N LEU A 129 5.39 0.74 -0.04
CA LEU A 129 6.73 1.25 -0.33
C LEU A 129 7.68 0.13 -0.77
N ARG A 130 7.63 -1.05 -0.16
CA ARG A 130 8.41 -2.22 -0.58
C ARG A 130 8.04 -2.69 -1.99
N VAL A 131 6.77 -2.69 -2.37
CA VAL A 131 6.34 -2.99 -3.75
C VAL A 131 6.90 -1.98 -4.75
N LEU A 132 6.87 -0.69 -4.41
CA LEU A 132 7.43 0.34 -5.27
C LEU A 132 8.95 0.18 -5.42
N LEU A 133 9.66 -0.08 -4.32
CA LEU A 133 11.10 -0.34 -4.35
C LEU A 133 11.43 -1.60 -5.16
N TYR A 134 10.72 -2.71 -4.95
CA TYR A 134 10.89 -3.94 -5.73
C TYR A 134 10.75 -3.67 -7.22
N ARG A 135 9.74 -2.90 -7.60
CA ARG A 135 9.53 -2.52 -9.00
C ARG A 135 10.69 -1.69 -9.56
N GLN A 136 11.21 -0.75 -8.80
CA GLN A 136 12.35 0.06 -9.22
C GLN A 136 13.64 -0.76 -9.31
N MET A 137 13.85 -1.73 -8.42
CA MET A 137 15.00 -2.63 -8.50
C MET A 137 14.97 -3.49 -9.77
N GLN A 138 13.81 -4.01 -10.17
CA GLN A 138 13.68 -4.72 -11.44
C GLN A 138 14.02 -3.82 -12.65
N PHE A 139 13.60 -2.55 -12.62
CA PHE A 139 13.97 -1.60 -13.66
C PHE A 139 15.45 -1.25 -13.62
N LEU A 140 16.04 -1.13 -12.43
CA LEU A 140 17.47 -0.88 -12.24
C LEU A 140 18.29 -2.01 -12.86
N GLU A 141 18.06 -3.25 -12.46
CA GLU A 141 18.75 -4.44 -12.97
C GLU A 141 18.64 -4.55 -14.50
N HIS A 142 17.43 -4.40 -15.03
CA HIS A 142 17.22 -4.40 -16.48
C HIS A 142 17.99 -3.27 -17.18
N THR A 143 18.02 -2.07 -16.60
CA THR A 143 18.72 -0.93 -17.20
C THR A 143 20.23 -1.04 -17.05
N VAL A 144 20.73 -1.70 -16.00
CA VAL A 144 22.15 -2.05 -15.86
C VAL A 144 22.56 -3.04 -16.94
N ALA A 145 21.75 -4.06 -17.23
CA ALA A 145 22.01 -4.96 -18.37
C ALA A 145 22.12 -4.17 -19.69
N LEU A 146 21.19 -3.24 -19.93
CA LEU A 146 21.26 -2.36 -21.10
C LEU A 146 22.51 -1.46 -21.12
N LEU A 147 22.99 -1.00 -19.95
CA LEU A 147 24.23 -0.23 -19.85
C LEU A 147 25.43 -1.07 -20.29
N LEU A 148 25.48 -2.34 -19.87
CA LEU A 148 26.54 -3.29 -20.24
C LEU A 148 26.48 -3.67 -21.73
N ASP A 149 25.29 -3.69 -22.32
CA ASP A 149 25.06 -3.89 -23.76
C ASP A 149 25.24 -2.59 -24.59
N ASP A 150 25.79 -1.54 -23.97
CA ASP A 150 26.09 -0.24 -24.57
C ASP A 150 24.87 0.55 -25.12
N ASP A 151 23.68 0.39 -24.53
CA ASP A 151 22.49 1.17 -24.89
C ASP A 151 22.68 2.65 -24.53
N ALA A 152 22.65 3.53 -25.54
CA ALA A 152 22.91 4.96 -25.37
C ALA A 152 21.99 5.67 -24.37
N LYS A 153 20.78 5.15 -24.11
CA LYS A 153 19.78 5.75 -23.20
C LYS A 153 19.90 5.23 -21.77
N ALA A 154 20.67 4.16 -21.52
CA ALA A 154 20.81 3.55 -20.20
C ALA A 154 21.26 4.54 -19.11
N PRO A 155 22.29 5.40 -19.29
CA PRO A 155 22.71 6.36 -18.25
C PRO A 155 21.57 7.30 -17.81
N LYS A 156 20.79 7.81 -18.77
CA LYS A 156 19.65 8.70 -18.47
C LYS A 156 18.55 7.95 -17.74
N LYS A 157 18.27 6.71 -18.12
CA LYS A 157 17.26 5.87 -17.45
C LYS A 157 17.68 5.54 -16.01
N LEU A 158 18.94 5.14 -15.80
CA LEU A 158 19.51 4.87 -14.46
C LEU A 158 19.39 6.08 -13.55
N PHE A 159 19.71 7.27 -14.06
CA PHE A 159 19.52 8.53 -13.33
C PHE A 159 18.07 8.70 -12.85
N HIS A 160 17.08 8.45 -13.71
CA HIS A 160 15.68 8.59 -13.34
C HIS A 160 15.24 7.53 -12.30
N ILE A 161 15.65 6.27 -12.50
CA ILE A 161 15.35 5.17 -11.57
C ILE A 161 15.95 5.45 -10.18
N ALA A 162 17.21 5.89 -10.12
CA ALA A 162 17.87 6.22 -8.86
C ALA A 162 17.18 7.36 -8.11
N ASN A 163 16.72 8.40 -8.82
CA ASN A 163 15.91 9.46 -8.21
C ASN A 163 14.58 8.92 -7.66
N GLU A 164 13.88 8.05 -8.40
CA GLU A 164 12.64 7.45 -7.90
C GLU A 164 12.88 6.57 -6.66
N ILE A 165 13.96 5.77 -6.63
CA ILE A 165 14.35 5.00 -5.45
C ILE A 165 14.60 5.92 -4.26
N GLN A 166 15.38 6.99 -4.44
CA GLN A 166 15.63 7.95 -3.35
C GLN A 166 14.35 8.64 -2.86
N GLU A 167 13.43 9.01 -3.75
CA GLU A 167 12.12 9.56 -3.36
C GLU A 167 11.30 8.56 -2.52
N ILE A 168 11.30 7.28 -2.90
CA ILE A 168 10.58 6.23 -2.18
C ILE A 168 11.23 5.99 -0.80
N LEU A 169 12.56 5.89 -0.73
CA LEU A 169 13.30 5.75 0.53
C LEU A 169 13.05 6.94 1.47
N ALA A 170 12.98 8.16 0.93
CA ALA A 170 12.65 9.36 1.70
C ALA A 170 11.19 9.39 2.20
N LEU A 171 10.27 8.64 1.58
CA LEU A 171 8.94 8.39 2.14
C LEU A 171 8.98 7.34 3.25
N GLY A 172 9.91 6.40 3.16
CA GLY A 172 10.14 5.31 4.09
C GLY A 172 10.69 5.72 5.46
N GLU A 173 11.27 6.91 5.59
CA GLU A 173 11.92 7.39 6.83
C GLU A 173 11.05 7.33 8.09
N ALA A 174 9.73 7.39 7.92
CA ALA A 174 8.79 7.30 9.05
C ALA A 174 8.42 5.85 9.43
N PHE A 175 8.87 4.86 8.66
CA PHE A 175 8.40 3.47 8.71
C PHE A 175 9.52 2.45 8.82
N PHE A 176 10.73 2.79 8.40
CA PHE A 176 11.88 1.88 8.42
C PHE A 176 13.05 2.46 9.20
N ASP A 177 13.95 1.58 9.61
CA ASP A 177 15.21 1.95 10.26
C ASP A 177 15.99 2.99 9.45
N ALA A 178 16.40 4.06 10.13
CA ALA A 178 17.04 5.21 9.48
C ALA A 178 18.46 4.87 8.98
N CYS A 179 19.21 4.03 9.70
CA CYS A 179 20.55 3.63 9.31
C CYS A 179 20.52 2.79 8.02
N LEU A 180 19.56 1.87 7.92
CA LEU A 180 19.33 1.08 6.71
C LEU A 180 18.99 1.99 5.51
N LEU A 181 18.00 2.88 5.67
CA LEU A 181 17.58 3.77 4.58
C LEU A 181 18.70 4.69 4.13
N GLN A 182 19.52 5.18 5.05
CA GLN A 182 20.67 6.02 4.74
C GLN A 182 21.69 5.26 3.89
N ARG A 183 22.05 4.03 4.27
CA ARG A 183 22.93 3.16 3.49
C ARG A 183 22.42 2.93 2.07
N PHE A 184 21.12 2.67 1.92
CA PHE A 184 20.51 2.50 0.59
C PHE A 184 20.55 3.75 -0.27
N LYS A 185 20.31 4.93 0.32
CA LYS A 185 20.41 6.20 -0.40
C LYS A 185 21.83 6.46 -0.87
N GLU A 186 22.82 6.23 0.00
CA GLU A 186 24.24 6.39 -0.31
C GLU A 186 24.67 5.47 -1.46
N ALA A 187 24.25 4.20 -1.42
CA ALA A 187 24.51 3.25 -2.50
C ALA A 187 23.84 3.65 -3.84
N CYS A 188 22.77 4.45 -3.80
CA CYS A 188 22.13 4.98 -5.01
C CYS A 188 22.82 6.23 -5.59
N VAL A 189 23.69 6.91 -4.84
CA VAL A 189 24.33 8.17 -5.29
C VAL A 189 25.12 8.02 -6.58
N PRO A 190 25.94 6.96 -6.81
CA PRO A 190 26.67 6.79 -8.06
C PRO A 190 25.78 6.78 -9.31
N PHE A 191 24.57 6.23 -9.19
CA PHE A 191 23.58 6.18 -10.29
C PHE A 191 22.97 7.54 -10.64
N LEU A 192 23.23 8.58 -9.83
CA LEU A 192 22.90 9.97 -10.19
C LEU A 192 23.91 10.59 -11.16
N SER A 193 25.00 9.90 -11.48
CA SER A 193 25.85 10.28 -12.60
C SER A 193 25.15 9.97 -13.93
N LYS A 194 25.36 10.83 -14.92
CA LYS A 194 24.99 10.57 -16.32
C LYS A 194 26.19 10.11 -17.15
N GLN A 195 27.36 9.99 -16.54
CA GLN A 195 28.59 9.58 -17.21
C GLN A 195 28.68 8.06 -17.25
N ARG A 196 28.70 7.50 -18.46
CA ARG A 196 28.72 6.04 -18.69
C ARG A 196 29.89 5.35 -18.00
N GLU A 197 31.11 5.88 -18.14
CA GLU A 197 32.32 5.28 -17.57
C GLU A 197 32.22 5.12 -16.05
N GLN A 198 31.72 6.15 -15.35
CA GLN A 198 31.51 6.10 -13.91
C GLN A 198 30.45 5.07 -13.51
N LEU A 199 29.36 4.98 -14.28
CA LEU A 199 28.31 3.99 -14.04
C LEU A 199 28.81 2.56 -14.27
N LEU A 200 29.60 2.33 -15.32
CA LEU A 200 30.21 1.04 -15.61
C LEU A 200 31.17 0.61 -14.49
N LEU A 201 32.02 1.51 -14.02
CA LEU A 201 32.89 1.26 -12.87
C LEU A 201 32.09 0.92 -11.62
N CYS A 202 30.98 1.64 -11.38
CA CYS A 202 30.13 1.39 -10.22
C CYS A 202 29.49 0.00 -10.25
N VAL A 203 28.89 -0.43 -11.37
CA VAL A 203 28.18 -1.72 -11.45
C VAL A 203 29.13 -2.92 -11.42
N GLN A 204 30.43 -2.71 -11.65
CA GLN A 204 31.48 -3.74 -11.55
C GLN A 204 32.03 -3.90 -10.12
N GLN A 205 31.73 -2.99 -9.20
CA GLN A 205 32.21 -3.05 -7.82
C GLN A 205 31.40 -4.02 -6.96
N GLU A 206 32.07 -4.64 -5.99
CA GLU A 206 31.43 -5.48 -4.96
C GLU A 206 30.35 -4.70 -4.18
N ALA A 207 30.54 -3.40 -3.99
CA ALA A 207 29.56 -2.53 -3.34
C ALA A 207 28.19 -2.54 -4.03
N TYR A 208 28.14 -2.64 -5.36
CA TYR A 208 26.88 -2.74 -6.10
C TYR A 208 26.19 -4.09 -5.87
N GLN A 209 26.96 -5.19 -5.91
CA GLN A 209 26.43 -6.52 -5.64
C GLN A 209 25.86 -6.62 -4.22
N THR A 210 26.59 -6.10 -3.24
CA THR A 210 26.15 -6.01 -1.84
C THR A 210 24.88 -5.17 -1.71
N PHE A 211 24.80 -4.03 -2.40
CA PHE A 211 23.57 -3.22 -2.43
C PHE A 211 22.35 -3.99 -2.96
N CYS A 212 22.50 -4.72 -4.07
CA CYS A 212 21.43 -5.55 -4.63
C CYS A 212 20.98 -6.65 -3.65
N MET A 213 21.93 -7.33 -3.00
CA MET A 213 21.63 -8.36 -2.00
C MET A 213 20.93 -7.78 -0.76
N ASP A 214 21.46 -6.68 -0.22
CA ASP A 214 20.88 -6.00 0.94
C ASP A 214 19.44 -5.53 0.63
N MET A 215 19.21 -4.99 -0.57
CA MET A 215 17.87 -4.62 -1.04
C MET A 215 16.95 -5.83 -1.18
N ASP A 216 17.39 -6.92 -1.80
CA ASP A 216 16.56 -8.12 -1.96
C ASP A 216 16.19 -8.73 -0.59
N PHE A 217 17.16 -8.79 0.33
CA PHE A 217 16.91 -9.20 1.71
C PHE A 217 15.88 -8.29 2.36
N PHE A 218 16.10 -6.96 2.33
CA PHE A 218 15.16 -5.98 2.87
C PHE A 218 13.78 -6.07 2.22
N LEU A 219 13.64 -6.47 0.96
CA LEU A 219 12.37 -6.58 0.25
C LEU A 219 11.62 -7.87 0.58
N ARG A 220 12.33 -8.96 0.89
CA ARG A 220 11.75 -10.28 1.17
C ARG A 220 11.60 -10.62 2.65
N GLU A 221 12.28 -9.88 3.53
CA GLU A 221 12.19 -10.02 4.98
C GLU A 221 10.72 -9.97 5.49
N GLN A 222 10.28 -10.93 6.31
CA GLN A 222 8.88 -11.01 6.75
C GLN A 222 8.67 -10.80 8.26
N SER A 223 9.74 -10.82 9.06
CA SER A 223 9.64 -10.62 10.51
C SER A 223 9.41 -9.17 10.90
N GLY A 224 9.55 -8.23 9.97
CA GLY A 224 9.40 -6.80 10.24
C GLY A 224 10.62 -6.22 10.95
N PHE A 225 11.78 -6.89 10.87
CA PHE A 225 13.00 -6.53 11.61
C PHE A 225 13.41 -5.05 11.41
N TYR A 226 13.29 -4.54 10.19
CA TYR A 226 13.63 -3.16 9.85
C TYR A 226 12.47 -2.17 9.98
N CYS A 227 11.31 -2.62 10.46
CA CYS A 227 10.09 -1.83 10.50
C CYS A 227 9.96 -1.15 11.85
N LEU A 228 9.69 0.16 11.83
CA LEU A 228 9.36 0.92 13.03
C LEU A 228 7.91 0.63 13.46
N GLU A 229 7.55 0.98 14.70
CA GLU A 229 6.19 0.80 15.24
C GLU A 229 5.08 1.39 14.36
N ARG A 230 5.42 2.37 13.52
CA ARG A 230 4.49 3.03 12.59
C ARG A 230 4.39 2.34 11.23
N GLY A 231 5.11 1.25 10.98
CA GLY A 231 5.22 0.58 9.68
C GLY A 231 3.88 0.21 9.05
N ASP A 232 2.94 -0.29 9.86
CA ASP A 232 1.59 -0.68 9.40
C ASP A 232 0.59 0.48 9.32
N THR A 233 1.08 1.72 9.36
CA THR A 233 0.22 2.88 9.14
C THR A 233 -0.44 2.76 7.75
N PRO A 234 -1.76 2.95 7.63
CA PRO A 234 -2.44 2.97 6.35
C PRO A 234 -1.90 4.04 5.38
N LEU A 235 -1.78 3.70 4.10
CA LEU A 235 -1.27 4.59 3.04
C LEU A 235 -1.97 5.94 3.01
N LEU A 236 -3.29 5.99 3.28
CA LEU A 236 -4.05 7.23 3.32
C LEU A 236 -3.48 8.25 4.33
N PHE A 237 -3.00 7.79 5.48
CA PHE A 237 -2.46 8.70 6.50
C PHE A 237 -1.06 9.19 6.19
N LEU A 238 -0.23 8.33 5.58
CA LEU A 238 1.04 8.78 5.01
C LEU A 238 0.80 9.97 4.09
N LEU A 239 -0.15 9.85 3.15
CA LEU A 239 -0.41 10.90 2.18
C LEU A 239 -1.10 12.13 2.77
N LYS A 240 -1.92 11.99 3.82
CA LYS A 240 -2.57 13.13 4.49
C LYS A 240 -1.62 14.01 5.29
N LYS A 241 -0.59 13.43 5.91
CA LYS A 241 0.44 14.19 6.65
C LYS A 241 1.34 15.02 5.72
N LYS A 242 1.30 14.71 4.42
CA LYS A 242 2.09 15.37 3.39
C LYS A 242 1.34 16.57 2.79
N PRO A 243 1.98 17.73 2.57
CA PRO A 243 1.32 18.90 2.00
C PRO A 243 0.67 18.62 0.64
N LYS A 244 -0.48 19.25 0.36
CA LYS A 244 -1.18 19.03 -0.92
C LYS A 244 -0.41 19.55 -2.15
N LYS A 245 0.46 20.54 -1.96
CA LYS A 245 1.33 21.12 -2.99
C LYS A 245 2.71 20.47 -3.05
N GLU A 246 2.88 19.26 -2.50
CA GLU A 246 4.19 18.62 -2.50
C GLU A 246 4.66 18.29 -3.92
N ASN A 247 5.90 18.67 -4.24
CA ASN A 247 6.44 18.57 -5.59
C ASN A 247 6.96 17.18 -5.95
N ARG A 248 7.13 16.28 -4.98
CA ARG A 248 7.63 14.91 -5.23
C ARG A 248 6.66 14.14 -6.13
N ALA A 249 7.19 13.60 -7.23
CA ALA A 249 6.39 12.93 -8.25
C ALA A 249 5.69 11.69 -7.68
N ILE A 250 6.38 10.94 -6.81
CA ILE A 250 5.85 9.73 -6.20
C ILE A 250 4.60 9.99 -5.34
N ILE A 251 4.55 11.11 -4.60
CA ILE A 251 3.39 11.48 -3.76
C ILE A 251 2.19 11.81 -4.64
N LYS A 252 2.41 12.51 -5.76
CA LYS A 252 1.35 12.81 -6.73
C LYS A 252 0.80 11.52 -7.35
N ARG A 253 1.67 10.59 -7.75
CA ARG A 253 1.30 9.27 -8.28
C ARG A 253 0.47 8.47 -7.27
N LEU A 254 0.92 8.40 -6.01
CA LEU A 254 0.20 7.69 -4.95
C LEU A 254 -1.17 8.30 -4.66
N ARG A 255 -1.29 9.64 -4.66
CA ARG A 255 -2.58 10.31 -4.50
C ARG A 255 -3.53 10.03 -5.65
N LYS A 256 -3.02 10.02 -6.90
CA LYS A 256 -3.80 9.66 -8.08
C LYS A 256 -4.30 8.22 -7.99
N ALA A 257 -3.46 7.28 -7.52
CA ALA A 257 -3.84 5.89 -7.33
C ALA A 257 -4.95 5.69 -6.27
N LEU A 258 -5.11 6.64 -5.33
CA LEU A 258 -6.16 6.62 -4.31
C LEU A 258 -7.45 7.40 -4.68
N SER A 259 -7.45 8.11 -5.82
CA SER A 259 -8.57 8.96 -6.26
C SER A 259 -9.54 8.18 -7.14
#